data_AF-A0AAW8SW26-F1
#
_entry.id   AF-A0AAW8SW26-F1
#
_cell.length_a   1.000
_cell.length_b   1.000
_cell.length_c   1.000
_cell.angle_alpha   90.00
_cell.angle_beta   90.00
_cell.angle_gamma   90.00
#
_symmetry.space_group_name_H-M   'P 1'
#
loop_
_entity.id
_entity.type
_entity.pdbx_description
1 polymer ?
#
loop_
_entity_poly.entity_id
_entity_poly.type
_entity_poly.pdbx_seq_one_letter_code
_entity_poly.pdbx_strand_id
1 'polypeptide(L)'
;MSNETLTGKILYNKRMSEDWLEVMEDAPAFDRFDLKAISALVIAPCELGTLIVREEERSFCESNPLTTLREFYRTHRLFDYSMTRRCFSLMDGFSSYKAPFVNWHYALCPLEQPENGTWVNPLAVYEVQTVQGVCFAELTNGLVLELPIQRRSFLEQSEKALYTLGYLRREYSLTLKYDGVPLDYLSLPNTPFLNTLRERPLLQGWTTKRGVFQQRYLSEVLQHKENRLAIK
;
A
#
# COMPACT_ATOMS: atom_id res chain seq x y z
N MET A 1 -17.01 7.00 29.08
CA MET A 1 -17.20 6.49 27.71
C MET A 1 -17.02 7.67 26.78
N SER A 2 -15.88 7.80 26.12
CA SER A 2 -15.66 8.83 25.12
C SER A 2 -16.50 8.49 23.88
N ASN A 3 -17.40 9.40 23.49
CA ASN A 3 -18.04 9.35 22.18
C ASN A 3 -16.99 9.77 21.15
N GLU A 4 -16.20 8.82 20.65
CA GLU A 4 -15.38 9.05 19.46
C GLU A 4 -16.31 9.15 18.26
N THR A 5 -16.73 10.37 17.94
CA THR A 5 -17.41 10.68 16.68
C THR A 5 -16.36 10.81 15.59
N LEU A 6 -16.41 9.90 14.61
CA LEU A 6 -15.66 10.04 13.36
C LEU A 6 -16.07 11.34 12.67
N THR A 7 -15.11 12.10 12.20
CA THR A 7 -15.31 13.35 11.45
C THR A 7 -14.82 13.18 10.02
N GLY A 8 -15.61 13.63 9.03
CA GLY A 8 -15.26 13.52 7.61
C GLY A 8 -16.20 12.58 6.85
N LYS A 9 -15.95 12.45 5.54
CA LYS A 9 -16.70 11.53 4.68
C LYS A 9 -16.24 10.09 4.92
N ILE A 10 -17.18 9.20 5.21
CA ILE A 10 -16.89 7.83 5.62
C ILE A 10 -17.21 6.87 4.47
N LEU A 11 -16.16 6.20 3.96
CA LEU A 11 -16.29 5.12 3.01
C LEU A 11 -16.40 3.79 3.76
N TYR A 12 -17.63 3.35 3.98
CA TYR A 12 -17.91 2.05 4.60
C TYR A 12 -17.50 0.90 3.68
N ASN A 13 -16.91 -0.13 4.27
CA ASN A 13 -16.40 -1.24 3.50
C ASN A 13 -17.56 -2.08 2.94
N LYS A 14 -17.56 -2.31 1.62
CA LYS A 14 -18.58 -3.11 0.90
C LYS A 14 -20.03 -2.62 1.10
N ARG A 15 -20.25 -1.40 1.59
CA ARG A 15 -21.58 -0.82 1.83
C ARG A 15 -21.67 0.57 1.21
N MET A 16 -22.63 0.74 0.31
CA MET A 16 -22.93 2.04 -0.30
C MET A 16 -23.52 3.01 0.76
N SER A 17 -23.08 4.26 0.72
CA SER A 17 -23.55 5.38 1.56
C SER A 17 -23.64 6.66 0.72
N GLU A 18 -24.24 7.71 1.26
CA GLU A 18 -24.27 9.03 0.61
C GLU A 18 -22.84 9.57 0.39
N ASP A 19 -21.95 9.40 1.37
CA ASP A 19 -20.53 9.75 1.23
C ASP A 19 -19.85 9.01 0.07
N TRP A 20 -20.17 7.73 -0.14
CA TRP A 20 -19.67 6.97 -1.28
C TRP A 20 -20.16 7.57 -2.61
N LEU A 21 -21.45 7.90 -2.70
CA LEU A 21 -22.03 8.49 -3.90
C LEU A 21 -21.37 9.84 -4.21
N GLU A 22 -21.22 10.71 -3.22
CA GLU A 22 -20.62 12.03 -3.39
C GLU A 22 -19.12 11.98 -3.75
N VAL A 23 -18.39 11.00 -3.20
CA VAL A 23 -16.97 10.80 -3.53
C VAL A 23 -16.80 10.18 -4.93
N MET A 24 -17.73 9.33 -5.36
CA MET A 24 -17.70 8.75 -6.70
C MET A 24 -18.26 9.69 -7.77
N GLU A 25 -19.12 10.63 -7.39
CA GLU A 25 -19.69 11.63 -8.29
C GLU A 25 -18.57 12.41 -8.99
N ASP A 26 -18.67 12.44 -10.32
CA ASP A 26 -17.73 13.06 -11.25
C ASP A 26 -16.26 12.61 -11.11
N ALA A 27 -15.99 11.45 -10.49
CA ALA A 27 -14.64 10.92 -10.41
C ALA A 27 -14.14 10.59 -11.84
N PRO A 28 -13.09 11.29 -12.36
CA PRO A 28 -12.58 11.04 -13.69
C PRO A 28 -12.01 9.61 -13.81
N ALA A 29 -11.91 9.13 -15.05
CA ALA A 29 -11.23 7.86 -15.32
C ALA A 29 -9.77 7.90 -14.80
N PHE A 30 -9.31 6.79 -14.24
CA PHE A 30 -7.96 6.68 -13.71
C PHE A 30 -6.90 6.89 -14.80
N ASP A 31 -6.13 7.97 -14.68
CA ASP A 31 -4.94 8.18 -15.50
C ASP A 31 -3.75 7.41 -14.94
N ARG A 32 -3.43 6.29 -15.59
CA ARG A 32 -2.29 5.45 -15.22
C ARG A 32 -0.91 6.09 -15.48
N PHE A 33 -0.84 7.22 -16.19
CA PHE A 33 0.42 7.95 -16.40
C PHE A 33 0.75 8.93 -15.26
N ASP A 34 -0.24 9.26 -14.43
CA ASP A 34 -0.05 10.15 -13.29
C ASP A 34 0.74 9.48 -12.16
N LEU A 35 1.95 10.01 -11.91
CA LEU A 35 2.91 9.51 -10.93
C LEU A 35 2.70 10.04 -9.51
N LYS A 36 1.68 10.87 -9.26
CA LYS A 36 1.37 11.33 -7.90
C LYS A 36 1.21 10.14 -6.95
N ALA A 37 1.36 10.39 -5.65
CA ALA A 37 1.17 9.34 -4.66
C ALA A 37 -0.30 8.90 -4.62
N ILE A 38 -0.52 7.58 -4.57
CA ILE A 38 -1.85 7.03 -4.28
C ILE A 38 -1.96 6.94 -2.76
N SER A 39 -3.03 7.48 -2.20
CA SER A 39 -3.34 7.41 -0.77
C SER A 39 -4.07 6.11 -0.44
N ALA A 40 -5.02 5.71 -1.29
CA ALA A 40 -5.70 4.41 -1.19
C ALA A 40 -6.27 3.94 -2.54
N LEU A 41 -6.45 2.63 -2.68
CA LEU A 41 -7.35 2.03 -3.65
C LEU A 41 -8.44 1.31 -2.85
N VAL A 42 -9.68 1.74 -3.03
CA VAL A 42 -10.83 1.23 -2.28
C VAL A 42 -11.78 0.58 -3.27
N ILE A 43 -12.26 -0.62 -2.95
CA ILE A 43 -13.27 -1.28 -3.79
C ILE A 43 -14.59 -0.55 -3.60
N ALA A 44 -15.14 -0.07 -4.71
CA ALA A 44 -16.46 0.51 -4.70
C ALA A 44 -17.50 -0.59 -4.38
N PRO A 45 -18.50 -0.30 -3.51
CA PRO A 45 -19.56 -1.26 -3.22
C PRO A 45 -20.29 -1.71 -4.50
N CYS A 46 -20.94 -2.88 -4.44
CA CYS A 46 -21.66 -3.47 -5.57
C CYS A 46 -20.79 -3.80 -6.79
N GLU A 47 -19.50 -4.08 -6.57
CA GLU A 47 -18.55 -4.49 -7.62
C GLU A 47 -18.41 -3.47 -8.76
N LEU A 48 -18.68 -2.18 -8.48
CA LEU A 48 -18.62 -1.13 -9.50
C LEU A 48 -17.20 -0.94 -10.04
N GLY A 49 -16.18 -1.26 -9.24
CA GLY A 49 -14.78 -1.13 -9.61
C GLY A 49 -13.93 -0.67 -8.43
N THR A 50 -12.92 0.13 -8.74
CA THR A 50 -11.96 0.67 -7.79
C THR A 50 -11.99 2.19 -7.81
N LEU A 51 -12.17 2.79 -6.63
CA LEU A 51 -11.89 4.19 -6.38
C LEU A 51 -10.41 4.34 -6.04
N ILE A 52 -9.70 5.19 -6.78
CA ILE A 52 -8.33 5.58 -6.50
C ILE A 52 -8.36 6.94 -5.82
N VAL A 53 -7.90 6.99 -4.57
CA VAL A 53 -7.83 8.20 -3.76
C VAL A 53 -6.40 8.70 -3.75
N ARG A 54 -6.22 9.98 -4.04
CA ARG A 54 -4.98 10.73 -3.85
C ARG A 54 -5.26 11.91 -2.91
N GLU A 55 -4.23 12.69 -2.61
CA GLU A 55 -4.35 13.80 -1.64
C GLU A 55 -5.45 14.80 -2.03
N GLU A 56 -5.41 15.30 -3.26
CA GLU A 56 -6.32 16.37 -3.72
C GLU A 56 -7.35 15.92 -4.77
N GLU A 57 -7.25 14.66 -5.21
CA GLU A 57 -8.04 14.17 -6.33
C GLU A 57 -8.46 12.71 -6.12
N ARG A 58 -9.50 12.35 -6.84
CA ARG A 58 -10.05 11.00 -6.89
C ARG A 58 -10.23 10.61 -8.34
N SER A 59 -10.14 9.33 -8.61
CA SER A 59 -10.42 8.78 -9.93
C SER A 59 -11.00 7.39 -9.81
N PHE A 60 -11.58 6.91 -10.90
CA PHE A 60 -12.30 5.64 -10.92
C PHE A 60 -11.78 4.73 -12.02
N CYS A 61 -11.79 3.43 -11.73
CA CYS A 61 -11.46 2.38 -12.68
C CYS A 61 -12.44 1.22 -12.50
N GLU A 62 -13.05 0.75 -13.59
CA GLU A 62 -13.99 -0.39 -13.54
C GLU A 62 -13.29 -1.71 -13.17
N SER A 63 -11.96 -1.77 -13.26
CA SER A 63 -11.18 -2.94 -12.86
C SER A 63 -11.02 -3.05 -11.35
N ASN A 64 -10.74 -4.26 -10.86
CA ASN A 64 -10.38 -4.49 -9.46
C ASN A 64 -9.00 -3.89 -9.11
N PRO A 65 -8.69 -3.68 -7.81
CA PRO A 65 -7.49 -2.96 -7.39
C PRO A 65 -6.18 -3.57 -7.88
N LEU A 66 -6.05 -4.91 -7.90
CA LEU A 66 -4.82 -5.55 -8.35
C LEU A 66 -4.61 -5.37 -9.86
N THR A 67 -5.67 -5.49 -10.66
CA THR A 67 -5.59 -5.25 -12.10
C THR A 67 -5.21 -3.80 -12.38
N THR A 68 -5.86 -2.83 -11.72
CA THR A 68 -5.53 -1.41 -11.80
C THR A 68 -4.07 -1.15 -11.45
N LEU A 69 -3.57 -1.73 -10.35
CA LEU A 69 -2.17 -1.60 -9.95
C LEU A 69 -1.22 -2.25 -10.96
N ARG A 70 -1.52 -3.45 -11.47
CA ARG A 70 -0.69 -4.13 -12.48
C ARG A 70 -0.54 -3.31 -13.75
N GLU A 71 -1.61 -2.66 -14.21
CA GLU A 71 -1.55 -1.75 -15.36
C GLU A 71 -0.67 -0.53 -15.09
N PHE A 72 -0.80 0.06 -13.90
CA PHE A 72 0.04 1.15 -13.45
C PHE A 72 1.53 0.73 -13.40
N TYR A 73 1.83 -0.40 -12.77
CA TYR A 73 3.16 -1.01 -12.71
C TYR A 73 3.79 -1.18 -14.08
N ARG A 74 3.03 -1.76 -15.01
CA ARG A 74 3.49 -2.04 -16.37
C ARG A 74 3.79 -0.75 -17.13
N THR A 75 2.94 0.26 -16.98
CA THR A 75 3.13 1.59 -17.58
C THR A 75 4.44 2.22 -17.13
N HIS A 76 4.75 2.12 -15.83
CA HIS A 76 5.93 2.74 -15.21
C HIS A 76 7.16 1.83 -15.13
N ARG A 77 7.11 0.64 -15.77
CA ARG A 77 8.19 -0.36 -15.77
C ARG A 77 8.71 -0.73 -14.37
N LEU A 78 7.80 -0.74 -13.41
CA LEU A 78 8.06 -1.16 -12.03
C LEU A 78 8.10 -2.70 -11.93
N PHE A 79 8.57 -3.23 -10.79
CA PHE A 79 8.69 -4.68 -10.56
C PHE A 79 7.35 -5.40 -10.68
N ASP A 80 7.33 -6.58 -11.32
CA ASP A 80 6.13 -7.41 -11.40
C ASP A 80 5.68 -7.82 -10.01
N TYR A 81 4.40 -7.58 -9.71
CA TYR A 81 3.84 -7.85 -8.40
C TYR A 81 3.92 -9.34 -8.02
N SER A 82 3.67 -10.24 -8.96
CA SER A 82 3.65 -11.68 -8.71
C SER A 82 5.05 -12.20 -8.39
N MET A 83 6.07 -11.73 -9.13
CA MET A 83 7.48 -12.04 -8.86
C MET A 83 7.96 -11.44 -7.53
N THR A 84 7.57 -10.19 -7.26
CA THR A 84 7.89 -9.48 -6.01
C THR A 84 7.34 -10.25 -4.80
N ARG A 85 6.07 -10.67 -4.87
CA ARG A 85 5.42 -11.46 -3.82
C ARG A 85 6.15 -12.77 -3.55
N ARG A 86 6.59 -13.49 -4.59
CA ARG A 86 7.38 -14.72 -4.45
C ARG A 86 8.69 -14.46 -3.73
N CYS A 87 9.43 -13.41 -4.14
CA CYS A 87 10.68 -13.03 -3.48
C CYS A 87 10.45 -12.74 -1.98
N PHE A 88 9.45 -11.94 -1.66
CA PHE A 88 9.12 -11.56 -0.27
C PHE A 88 8.68 -12.73 0.60
N SER A 89 8.03 -13.75 0.04
CA SER A 89 7.67 -14.96 0.79
C SER A 89 8.86 -15.75 1.34
N LEU A 90 10.06 -15.49 0.83
CA LEU A 90 11.30 -16.18 1.20
C LEU A 90 12.28 -15.26 1.97
N MET A 91 11.84 -14.07 2.39
CA MET A 91 12.69 -13.05 3.00
C MET A 91 12.13 -12.58 4.35
N ASP A 92 12.98 -12.59 5.38
CA ASP A 92 12.60 -12.14 6.72
C ASP A 92 12.30 -10.64 6.75
N GLY A 93 11.25 -10.26 7.48
CA GLY A 93 10.80 -8.87 7.58
C GLY A 93 9.86 -8.43 6.44
N PHE A 94 9.69 -9.24 5.41
CA PHE A 94 8.73 -8.96 4.34
C PHE A 94 7.40 -9.70 4.57
N SER A 95 6.35 -9.23 3.89
CA SER A 95 5.05 -9.89 3.94
C SER A 95 5.01 -11.07 2.98
N SER A 96 4.89 -12.28 3.51
CA SER A 96 4.84 -13.51 2.71
C SER A 96 3.51 -13.73 2.00
N TYR A 97 2.41 -13.23 2.57
CA TYR A 97 1.06 -13.43 2.05
C TYR A 97 0.53 -12.23 1.26
N LYS A 98 0.76 -11.02 1.78
CA LYS A 98 0.19 -9.74 1.31
C LYS A 98 1.32 -8.76 0.99
N ALA A 99 2.01 -8.99 -0.13
CA ALA A 99 3.14 -8.17 -0.52
C ALA A 99 2.67 -6.72 -0.77
N PRO A 100 3.36 -5.71 -0.23
CA PRO A 100 3.03 -4.33 -0.53
C PRO A 100 3.40 -4.00 -1.99
N PHE A 101 2.62 -3.10 -2.58
CA PHE A 101 3.06 -2.30 -3.72
C PHE A 101 4.11 -1.34 -3.20
N VAL A 102 5.25 -1.22 -3.88
CA VAL A 102 6.26 -0.21 -3.54
C VAL A 102 6.83 0.40 -4.82
N ASN A 103 6.99 1.72 -4.82
CA ASN A 103 7.84 2.45 -5.76
C ASN A 103 8.79 3.38 -4.98
N TRP A 104 9.49 4.29 -5.66
CA TRP A 104 10.44 5.19 -4.98
C TRP A 104 9.76 6.17 -4.01
N HIS A 105 8.49 6.51 -4.22
CA HIS A 105 7.80 7.59 -3.52
C HIS A 105 6.90 7.10 -2.38
N TYR A 106 6.18 5.99 -2.58
CA TYR A 106 5.21 5.48 -1.63
C TYR A 106 5.10 3.95 -1.66
N ALA A 107 4.39 3.41 -0.69
CA ALA A 107 3.99 2.01 -0.64
C ALA A 107 2.48 1.90 -0.45
N LEU A 108 1.85 0.86 -0.99
CA LEU A 108 0.47 0.48 -0.67
C LEU A 108 0.47 -0.92 -0.07
N CYS A 109 -0.13 -1.09 1.11
CA CYS A 109 -0.34 -2.42 1.68
C CYS A 109 -1.75 -2.93 1.37
N PRO A 110 -1.90 -4.18 0.90
CA PRO A 110 -3.22 -4.78 0.74
C PRO A 110 -3.76 -5.22 2.11
N LEU A 111 -4.97 -4.80 2.44
CA LEU A 111 -5.61 -5.09 3.73
C LEU A 111 -6.30 -6.47 3.74
N GLU A 112 -6.83 -6.90 2.60
CA GLU A 112 -7.45 -8.21 2.35
C GLU A 112 -6.66 -8.97 1.27
N GLN A 113 -7.31 -9.87 0.53
CA GLN A 113 -6.72 -10.49 -0.65
C GLN A 113 -6.42 -9.40 -1.70
N PRO A 114 -5.22 -9.38 -2.30
CA PRO A 114 -4.79 -8.35 -3.25
C PRO A 114 -5.81 -8.02 -4.35
N GLU A 115 -6.47 -9.05 -4.89
CA GLU A 115 -7.42 -9.00 -5.99
C GLU A 115 -8.68 -8.22 -5.63
N ASN A 116 -9.21 -8.47 -4.43
CA ASN A 116 -10.50 -7.97 -3.97
C ASN A 116 -10.37 -7.31 -2.60
N GLY A 117 -9.32 -6.52 -2.39
CA GLY A 117 -9.05 -5.86 -1.12
C GLY A 117 -8.71 -4.39 -1.26
N THR A 118 -9.03 -3.62 -0.22
CA THR A 118 -8.55 -2.24 -0.08
C THR A 118 -7.04 -2.23 0.05
N TRP A 119 -6.40 -1.28 -0.62
CA TRP A 119 -4.98 -0.96 -0.50
C TRP A 119 -4.82 0.42 0.10
N VAL A 120 -3.97 0.56 1.12
CA VAL A 120 -3.75 1.85 1.79
C VAL A 120 -2.28 2.18 1.78
N ASN A 121 -1.96 3.45 1.55
CA ASN A 121 -0.62 3.98 1.72
C ASN A 121 -0.43 4.43 3.17
N PRO A 122 0.45 3.78 3.96
CA PRO A 122 0.65 4.17 5.35
C PRO A 122 1.12 5.62 5.52
N LEU A 123 1.80 6.19 4.51
CA LEU A 123 2.26 7.59 4.54
C LEU A 123 1.12 8.59 4.41
N ALA A 124 -0.04 8.18 3.89
CA ALA A 124 -1.21 9.03 3.72
C ALA A 124 -2.22 8.89 4.87
N VAL A 125 -1.88 8.17 5.95
CA VAL A 125 -2.76 7.98 7.10
C VAL A 125 -2.46 9.03 8.17
N TYR A 126 -3.48 9.77 8.54
CA TYR A 126 -3.43 10.70 9.66
C TYR A 126 -3.54 9.95 10.99
N GLU A 127 -4.67 9.30 11.21
CA GLU A 127 -4.95 8.55 12.43
C GLU A 127 -5.71 7.25 12.11
N VAL A 128 -5.62 6.30 13.03
CA VAL A 128 -6.45 5.10 13.03
C VAL A 128 -7.26 5.12 14.31
N GLN A 129 -8.53 4.75 14.26
CA GLN A 129 -9.43 4.72 15.42
C GLN A 129 -10.22 3.41 15.44
N THR A 130 -10.76 3.04 16.59
CA THR A 130 -11.61 1.85 16.71
C THR A 130 -12.91 2.22 17.41
N VAL A 131 -13.98 2.33 16.63
CA VAL A 131 -15.30 2.74 17.09
C VAL A 131 -16.21 1.53 17.09
N GLN A 132 -16.76 1.19 18.25
CA GLN A 132 -17.67 0.04 18.42
C GLN A 132 -17.10 -1.29 17.87
N GLY A 133 -15.78 -1.48 17.98
CA GLY A 133 -15.09 -2.69 17.50
C GLY A 133 -14.75 -2.69 16.00
N VAL A 134 -15.14 -1.65 15.26
CA VAL A 134 -14.81 -1.45 13.84
C VAL A 134 -13.61 -0.51 13.73
N CYS A 135 -12.67 -0.84 12.86
CA CYS A 135 -11.45 -0.06 12.67
C CYS A 135 -11.61 0.93 11.51
N PHE A 136 -11.20 2.18 11.73
CA PHE A 136 -11.23 3.22 10.71
C PHE A 136 -9.84 3.84 10.55
N ALA A 137 -9.46 4.21 9.33
CA ALA A 137 -8.30 5.04 9.05
C ALA A 137 -8.74 6.36 8.45
N GLU A 138 -8.39 7.45 9.11
CA GLU A 138 -8.49 8.80 8.55
C GLU A 138 -7.24 9.06 7.71
N LEU A 139 -7.44 9.44 6.46
CA LEU A 139 -6.38 9.86 5.57
C LEU A 139 -6.02 11.33 5.79
N THR A 140 -4.83 11.75 5.35
CA THR A 140 -4.36 13.15 5.46
C THR A 140 -5.25 14.17 4.76
N ASN A 141 -6.02 13.72 3.77
CA ASN A 141 -7.01 14.53 3.06
C ASN A 141 -8.39 14.57 3.74
N GLY A 142 -8.54 14.00 4.94
CA GLY A 142 -9.78 13.99 5.73
C GLY A 142 -10.81 12.93 5.32
N LEU A 143 -10.52 12.09 4.31
CA LEU A 143 -11.36 10.94 3.98
C LEU A 143 -11.19 9.83 5.01
N VAL A 144 -12.27 9.23 5.48
CA VAL A 144 -12.25 8.15 6.46
C VAL A 144 -12.61 6.83 5.80
N LEU A 145 -11.72 5.84 5.94
CA LEU A 145 -11.92 4.49 5.39
C LEU A 145 -12.29 3.52 6.52
N GLU A 146 -13.39 2.78 6.36
CA GLU A 146 -13.61 1.59 7.18
C GLU A 146 -12.64 0.49 6.73
N LEU A 147 -11.83 0.00 7.67
CA LEU A 147 -10.85 -1.03 7.39
C LEU A 147 -11.46 -2.43 7.56
N PRO A 148 -11.21 -3.37 6.63
CA PRO A 148 -11.65 -4.76 6.75
C PRO A 148 -10.89 -5.57 7.81
N ILE A 149 -9.96 -4.94 8.53
CA ILE A 149 -9.05 -5.59 9.46
C ILE A 149 -8.96 -4.79 10.75
N GLN A 150 -8.53 -5.45 11.83
CA GLN A 150 -8.32 -4.81 13.12
C GLN A 150 -7.11 -3.88 13.09
N ARG A 151 -7.12 -2.86 13.96
CA ARG A 151 -6.03 -1.89 14.14
C ARG A 151 -4.65 -2.53 14.22
N ARG A 152 -4.51 -3.59 15.01
CA ARG A 152 -3.23 -4.31 15.19
C ARG A 152 -2.71 -4.86 13.86
N SER A 153 -3.56 -5.52 13.09
CA SER A 153 -3.19 -6.06 11.78
C SER A 153 -2.84 -4.97 10.79
N PHE A 154 -3.54 -3.83 10.84
CA PHE A 154 -3.22 -2.68 9.99
C PHE A 154 -1.86 -2.07 10.32
N LEU A 155 -1.53 -1.92 11.61
CA LEU A 155 -0.21 -1.48 12.07
C LEU A 155 0.91 -2.42 11.60
N GLU A 156 0.74 -3.73 11.76
CA GLU A 156 1.73 -4.74 11.33
C GLU A 156 1.94 -4.74 9.81
N GLN A 157 0.87 -4.57 9.02
CA GLN A 157 0.98 -4.47 7.56
C GLN A 157 1.63 -3.16 7.10
N SER A 158 1.30 -2.06 7.78
CA SER A 158 1.87 -0.74 7.51
C SER A 158 3.36 -0.70 7.81
N GLU A 159 3.80 -1.27 8.93
CA GLU A 159 5.21 -1.43 9.28
C GLU A 159 5.98 -2.19 8.20
N LYS A 160 5.44 -3.33 7.72
CA LYS A 160 6.07 -4.12 6.65
C LYS A 160 6.14 -3.37 5.32
N ALA A 161 5.11 -2.60 4.98
CA ALA A 161 5.10 -1.78 3.77
C ALA A 161 6.13 -0.66 3.83
N LEU A 162 6.23 0.04 4.96
CA LEU A 162 7.25 1.06 5.16
C LEU A 162 8.66 0.47 5.20
N TYR A 163 8.85 -0.69 5.83
CA TYR A 163 10.12 -1.42 5.80
C TYR A 163 10.53 -1.75 4.35
N THR A 164 9.58 -2.23 3.54
CA THR A 164 9.81 -2.56 2.14
C THR A 164 10.14 -1.30 1.32
N LEU A 165 9.46 -0.17 1.56
CA LEU A 165 9.77 1.11 0.94
C LEU A 165 11.18 1.60 1.28
N GLY A 166 11.53 1.57 2.56
CA GLY A 166 12.88 1.92 3.02
C GLY A 166 13.92 1.00 2.40
N TYR A 167 13.64 -0.30 2.35
CA TYR A 167 14.53 -1.30 1.76
C TYR A 167 14.74 -1.04 0.26
N LEU A 168 13.67 -0.79 -0.51
CA LEU A 168 13.79 -0.45 -1.93
C LEU A 168 14.62 0.82 -2.14
N ARG A 169 14.40 1.83 -1.30
CA ARG A 169 15.21 3.05 -1.33
C ARG A 169 16.67 2.78 -1.01
N ARG A 170 16.95 1.91 -0.04
CA ARG A 170 18.30 1.46 0.30
C ARG A 170 18.99 0.71 -0.84
N GLU A 171 18.26 -0.11 -1.59
CA GLU A 171 18.81 -0.82 -2.76
C GLU A 171 19.31 0.14 -3.83
N TYR A 172 18.51 1.16 -4.17
CA TYR A 172 18.77 2.03 -5.32
C TYR A 172 19.34 3.40 -4.95
N SER A 173 19.59 3.67 -3.67
CA SER A 173 20.22 4.92 -3.29
C SER A 173 21.70 4.96 -3.66
N LEU A 174 22.06 6.02 -4.37
CA LEU A 174 23.43 6.41 -4.67
C LEU A 174 24.02 7.33 -3.58
N THR A 175 23.19 7.90 -2.70
CA THR A 175 23.56 9.01 -1.80
C THR A 175 23.13 8.83 -0.34
N LEU A 176 22.25 7.88 -0.01
CA LEU A 176 21.78 7.63 1.35
C LEU A 176 22.80 6.79 2.14
N LYS A 177 22.89 7.05 3.45
CA LYS A 177 23.85 6.45 4.38
C LYS A 177 23.82 4.93 4.29
N TYR A 178 24.88 4.33 3.75
CA TYR A 178 24.99 2.88 3.53
C TYR A 178 24.63 2.04 4.78
N ASP A 179 24.96 2.56 5.96
CA ASP A 179 24.75 1.93 7.28
C ASP A 179 23.58 2.49 8.10
N GLY A 180 22.70 3.29 7.50
CA GLY A 180 21.49 3.80 8.18
C GLY A 180 20.47 2.71 8.49
N VAL A 181 19.51 3.01 9.37
CA VAL A 181 18.35 2.15 9.72
C VAL A 181 17.18 2.41 8.76
N PRO A 182 16.13 1.56 8.68
CA PRO A 182 15.01 1.78 7.77
C PRO A 182 14.39 3.19 7.81
N LEU A 183 14.26 3.79 8.99
CA LEU A 183 13.75 5.16 9.15
C LEU A 183 14.60 6.22 8.43
N ASP A 184 15.92 6.04 8.30
CA ASP A 184 16.81 6.98 7.59
C ASP A 184 16.48 7.08 6.10
N TYR A 185 15.74 6.11 5.56
CA TYR A 185 15.33 6.03 4.17
C TYR A 185 13.87 6.46 3.96
N LEU A 186 13.19 6.91 5.01
CA LEU A 186 11.77 7.23 5.01
C LEU A 186 11.52 8.67 5.47
N SER A 187 10.93 9.47 4.59
CA SER A 187 10.35 10.77 4.98
C SER A 187 8.94 10.54 5.53
N LEU A 188 8.83 10.25 6.83
CA LEU A 188 7.53 10.04 7.47
C LEU A 188 6.87 11.38 7.84
N PRO A 189 5.64 11.67 7.38
CA PRO A 189 4.85 12.79 7.90
C PRO A 189 4.66 12.76 9.43
N ASN A 190 4.41 13.92 10.02
CA ASN A 190 4.10 14.04 11.45
C ASN A 190 2.60 13.84 11.69
N THR A 191 2.17 12.58 11.69
CA THR A 191 0.80 12.19 12.02
C THR A 191 0.77 11.29 13.25
N PRO A 192 -0.32 11.26 14.04
CA PRO A 192 -0.46 10.36 15.18
C PRO A 192 -0.18 8.89 14.83
N PHE A 193 -0.67 8.44 13.68
CA PHE A 193 -0.44 7.08 13.20
C PHE A 193 1.03 6.79 12.91
N LEU A 194 1.70 7.68 12.17
CA LEU A 194 3.11 7.49 11.82
C LEU A 194 4.05 7.64 13.03
N ASN A 195 3.68 8.46 14.02
CA ASN A 195 4.40 8.52 15.30
C ASN A 195 4.38 7.16 16.02
N THR A 196 3.26 6.42 15.92
CA THR A 196 3.20 5.04 16.44
C THR A 196 4.11 4.10 15.64
N LEU A 197 4.19 4.26 14.31
CA LEU A 197 5.02 3.42 13.45
C LEU A 197 6.52 3.67 13.65
N ARG A 198 6.95 4.90 13.98
CA ARG A 198 8.36 5.22 14.24
C ARG A 198 8.98 4.28 15.28
N GLU A 199 8.25 3.96 16.34
CA GLU A 199 8.77 3.11 17.44
C GLU A 199 8.75 1.61 17.14
N ARG A 200 8.35 1.20 15.93
CA ARG A 200 8.14 -0.21 15.60
C ARG A 200 9.46 -0.94 15.30
N PRO A 201 9.68 -2.17 15.83
CA PRO A 201 10.97 -2.85 15.77
C PRO A 201 11.54 -3.04 14.37
N LEU A 202 10.71 -3.35 13.36
CA LEU A 202 11.19 -3.61 12.01
C LEU A 202 11.71 -2.33 11.33
N LEU A 203 11.27 -1.15 11.78
CA LEU A 203 11.78 0.12 11.24
C LEU A 203 13.06 0.60 11.95
N GLN A 204 13.41 -0.02 13.08
CA GLN A 204 14.61 0.32 13.86
C GLN A 204 15.87 -0.42 13.38
N GLY A 205 15.73 -1.47 12.58
CA GLY A 205 16.87 -2.23 12.09
C GLY A 205 16.56 -3.11 10.89
N TRP A 206 17.57 -3.32 10.04
CA TRP A 206 17.44 -4.21 8.89
C TRP A 206 17.48 -5.67 9.31
N THR A 207 16.47 -6.43 8.93
CA THR A 207 16.49 -7.90 9.00
C THR A 207 17.10 -8.52 7.74
N THR A 208 17.25 -7.73 6.67
CA THR A 208 17.70 -8.20 5.37
C THR A 208 18.89 -7.38 4.86
N LYS A 209 19.88 -8.08 4.33
CA LYS A 209 21.05 -7.48 3.68
C LYS A 209 20.65 -6.88 2.33
N ARG A 210 21.25 -5.74 1.98
CA ARG A 210 21.16 -5.14 0.64
C ARG A 210 21.58 -6.13 -0.44
N GLY A 211 21.01 -6.03 -1.63
CA GLY A 211 21.24 -6.86 -2.81
C GLY A 211 20.40 -8.13 -2.84
N VAL A 212 19.88 -8.63 -1.70
CA VAL A 212 19.20 -9.92 -1.63
C VAL A 212 17.93 -9.94 -2.48
N PHE A 213 17.12 -8.87 -2.41
CA PHE A 213 15.92 -8.77 -3.25
C PHE A 213 16.26 -8.77 -4.74
N GLN A 214 17.20 -7.91 -5.17
CA GLN A 214 17.54 -7.77 -6.58
C GLN A 214 18.09 -9.07 -7.17
N GLN A 215 18.97 -9.76 -6.43
CA GLN A 215 19.49 -11.06 -6.84
C GLN A 215 18.36 -12.08 -7.04
N ARG A 216 17.48 -12.22 -6.05
CA ARG A 216 16.34 -13.16 -6.11
C ARG A 216 15.37 -12.81 -7.24
N TYR A 217 15.02 -11.54 -7.38
CA TYR A 217 14.09 -11.08 -8.40
C TYR A 217 14.61 -11.37 -9.81
N LEU A 218 15.89 -11.12 -10.07
CA LEU A 218 16.50 -11.46 -11.36
C LEU A 218 16.49 -12.96 -11.63
N SER A 219 16.81 -13.79 -10.63
CA SER A 219 16.73 -15.26 -10.75
C SER A 219 15.31 -15.74 -11.07
N GLU A 220 14.29 -15.23 -10.37
CA GLU A 220 12.88 -15.57 -10.62
C GLU A 220 12.43 -15.18 -12.03
N VAL A 221 12.82 -13.98 -12.50
CA VAL A 221 12.48 -13.52 -13.85
C VAL A 221 13.13 -14.40 -14.93
N LEU A 222 14.38 -14.80 -14.75
CA LEU A 222 15.09 -15.69 -15.68
C LEU A 222 14.41 -17.07 -15.73
N GLN A 223 14.17 -17.68 -14.58
CA GLN A 223 13.53 -18.98 -14.48
C GLN A 223 12.10 -18.97 -15.06
N HIS A 224 11.34 -17.90 -14.84
CA HIS A 224 10.00 -17.77 -15.42
C HIS A 224 10.02 -17.69 -16.95
N LYS A 225 11.03 -17.03 -17.54
CA LYS A 225 11.20 -16.96 -19.00
C LYS A 225 11.56 -18.31 -19.60
N GLU A 226 12.49 -19.04 -18.98
CA GLU A 226 12.90 -20.38 -19.41
C GLU A 226 11.72 -21.36 -19.39
N ASN A 227 10.94 -21.38 -18.31
CA ASN A 227 9.75 -22.22 -18.21
C ASN A 227 8.69 -21.90 -19.27
N ARG A 228 8.54 -20.64 -19.69
CA ARG A 228 7.63 -20.25 -20.79
C ARG A 228 8.12 -20.70 -22.17
N LEU A 229 9.44 -20.80 -22.36
CA LEU A 229 10.03 -21.26 -23.61
C LEU A 229 10.00 -22.79 -23.72
N ALA A 230 10.09 -23.52 -22.60
CA ALA A 230 10.04 -24.98 -22.57
C ALA A 230 8.63 -25.58 -22.78
N ILE A 231 7.58 -24.75 -22.70
CA ILE A 231 6.16 -25.16 -22.87
C ILE A 231 5.66 -24.83 -24.31
N LYS A 232 6.51 -24.26 -25.17
CA LYS A 232 6.22 -24.03 -26.59
C LYS A 232 6.96 -25.02 -27.47
#